data_AF-A0A2C9KTQ0-F1
#
_entry.id   AF-A0A2C9KTQ0-F1
#
_cell.length_a   1.000
_cell.length_b   1.000
_cell.length_c   1.000
_cell.angle_alpha   90.00
_cell.angle_beta   90.00
_cell.angle_gamma   90.00
#
_symmetry.space_group_name_H-M   'P 1'
#
loop_
_entity.id
_entity.type
_entity.pdbx_description
1 polymer ?
#
loop_
_entity_poly.entity_id
_entity_poly.type
_entity_poly.pdbx_seq_one_letter_code
_entity_poly.pdbx_strand_id
1 'polypeptide(L)'
;MLSSKEPFKNLLTQGMVKSESYRVSKTGKYIPKDQVDFSGQSPVEKSTGEALVVEFEKMSKSKYNGVNPEDVLSEYGVDSTRLCILSNVSPQSERNWSEIVYKGVINWQNKIWTLVTNIRKYHETNSSSWQEGNITEKDLTDWEKQIDETRNHIINKVTHEFDNTFHINAAISRLHTYVSWLGKVPAGAQGTKAYERALGDLIVMIGVMAPHFASELWTGLADVATFQTHDWKSSVLNQPWPKLDQDFLMPLTYSV
;
A
#
# COMPACT_ATOMS: atom_id res chain seq x y z
N MET A 1 29.40 11.37 30.52
CA MET A 1 29.78 10.97 29.14
C MET A 1 28.61 10.19 28.55
N LEU A 2 28.29 10.41 27.28
CA LEU A 2 27.34 9.53 26.58
C LEU A 2 27.96 8.14 26.46
N SER A 3 27.14 7.09 26.60
CA SER A 3 27.58 5.70 26.57
C SER A 3 27.93 5.20 25.16
N SER A 4 27.56 5.94 24.11
CA SER A 4 27.89 5.65 22.71
C SER A 4 28.78 6.74 22.12
N LYS A 5 29.75 6.32 21.29
CA LYS A 5 30.60 7.23 20.49
C LYS A 5 29.89 7.75 19.24
N GLU A 6 28.95 6.97 18.69
CA GLU A 6 28.18 7.32 17.48
C GLU A 6 26.74 7.70 17.85
N PRO A 7 26.19 8.81 17.33
CA PRO A 7 24.83 9.26 17.62
C PRO A 7 23.75 8.48 16.86
N PHE A 8 24.09 7.80 15.76
CA PHE A 8 23.12 7.07 14.92
C PHE A 8 23.59 5.64 14.68
N LYS A 9 22.72 4.65 14.95
CA LYS A 9 23.00 3.25 14.62
C LYS A 9 22.77 2.93 13.15
N ASN A 10 21.73 3.53 12.56
CA ASN A 10 21.34 3.37 11.16
C ASN A 10 21.04 4.76 10.58
N LEU A 11 21.41 4.99 9.32
CA LEU A 11 21.08 6.19 8.57
C LEU A 11 20.45 5.78 7.23
N LEU A 12 19.22 6.23 6.99
CA LEU A 12 18.51 6.04 5.73
C LEU A 12 18.38 7.40 5.04
N THR A 13 19.01 7.57 3.88
CA THR A 13 18.95 8.83 3.13
C THR A 13 17.91 8.75 2.03
N GLN A 14 16.85 9.57 2.11
CA GLN A 14 15.82 9.57 1.08
C GLN A 14 16.28 10.18 -0.25
N GLY A 15 15.81 9.60 -1.36
CA GLY A 15 15.99 10.13 -2.70
C GLY A 15 15.17 11.40 -2.95
N MET A 16 15.55 12.16 -3.98
CA MET A 16 14.88 13.41 -4.32
C MET A 16 13.54 13.17 -5.01
N VAL A 17 12.57 14.04 -4.75
CA VAL A 17 11.32 14.12 -5.51
C VAL A 17 11.48 15.11 -6.66
N LYS A 18 11.19 14.62 -7.88
CA LYS A 18 11.23 15.34 -9.14
C LYS A 18 9.81 15.52 -9.68
N SER A 19 9.61 16.56 -10.46
CA SER A 19 8.36 16.84 -11.17
C SER A 19 8.68 17.44 -12.53
N GLU A 20 7.73 17.37 -13.46
CA GLU A 20 7.85 17.98 -14.77
C GLU A 20 8.07 19.49 -14.64
N SER A 21 9.15 19.99 -15.22
CA SER A 21 9.40 21.40 -15.45
C SER A 21 9.22 21.72 -16.93
N TYR A 22 8.83 22.97 -17.21
CA TYR A 22 8.60 23.45 -18.57
C TYR A 22 9.55 24.61 -18.83
N ARG A 23 10.41 24.46 -19.83
CA ARG A 23 11.48 25.44 -20.12
C ARG A 23 11.48 25.83 -21.58
N VAL A 24 11.50 27.12 -21.87
CA VAL A 24 11.61 27.64 -23.24
C VAL A 24 12.93 27.18 -23.86
N SER A 25 12.87 26.49 -25.00
CA SER A 25 14.04 25.86 -25.63
C SER A 25 15.15 26.84 -25.99
N LYS A 26 14.78 28.08 -26.39
CA LYS A 26 15.73 29.11 -26.83
C LYS A 26 16.36 29.89 -25.68
N THR A 27 15.59 30.21 -24.65
CA THR A 27 16.01 31.15 -23.58
C THR A 27 16.36 30.45 -22.27
N GLY A 28 15.92 29.20 -22.09
CA GLY A 28 16.07 28.50 -20.82
C GLY A 28 15.16 29.00 -19.71
N LYS A 29 14.21 29.91 -20.00
CA LYS A 29 13.25 30.44 -19.03
C LYS A 29 12.25 29.36 -18.63
N TYR A 30 12.06 29.17 -17.33
CA TYR A 30 11.01 28.29 -16.78
C TYR A 30 9.63 28.94 -16.86
N ILE A 31 8.63 28.13 -17.19
CA ILE A 31 7.25 28.54 -17.39
C ILE A 31 6.34 27.78 -16.42
N PRO A 32 5.45 28.49 -15.70
CA PRO A 32 4.42 27.86 -14.89
C PRO A 32 3.52 26.92 -15.72
N LYS A 33 3.11 25.78 -15.15
CA LYS A 33 2.29 24.76 -15.85
C LYS A 33 0.98 25.32 -16.41
N ASP A 34 0.36 26.28 -15.74
CA ASP A 34 -0.88 26.95 -16.17
C ASP A 34 -0.68 27.87 -17.38
N GLN A 35 0.57 28.22 -17.72
CA GLN A 35 0.94 29.00 -18.91
C GLN A 35 1.39 28.12 -20.09
N VAL A 36 1.31 26.79 -19.95
CA VAL A 36 1.64 25.82 -20.99
C VAL A 36 0.39 25.40 -21.76
N ASP A 37 0.48 25.40 -23.09
CA ASP A 37 -0.54 24.83 -23.97
C ASP A 37 -0.19 23.37 -24.32
N PHE A 38 -1.11 22.47 -24.03
CA PHE A 38 -1.01 21.02 -24.29
C PHE A 38 -1.92 20.55 -25.43
N SER A 39 -2.56 21.46 -26.17
CA SER A 39 -3.52 21.13 -27.24
C SER A 39 -2.86 20.55 -28.51
N GLY A 40 -1.59 20.87 -28.73
CA GLY A 40 -0.79 20.38 -29.85
C GLY A 40 -0.04 19.08 -29.57
N GLN A 41 0.74 18.62 -30.55
CA GLN A 41 1.60 17.44 -30.41
C GLN A 41 2.77 17.66 -29.44
N SER A 42 3.18 18.91 -29.22
CA SER A 42 4.27 19.27 -28.31
C SER A 42 3.90 20.53 -27.51
N PRO A 43 4.35 20.64 -26.24
CA PRO A 43 3.95 21.76 -25.39
C PRO A 43 4.60 23.07 -25.86
N VAL A 44 3.82 24.15 -25.81
CA VAL A 44 4.25 25.52 -26.15
C VAL A 44 3.84 26.51 -25.07
N GLU A 45 4.55 27.64 -24.95
CA GLU A 45 4.13 28.75 -24.07
C GLU A 45 2.90 29.45 -24.67
N LYS A 46 1.82 29.58 -23.89
CA LYS A 46 0.53 30.15 -24.35
C LYS A 46 0.66 31.56 -24.96
N SER A 47 1.54 32.40 -24.42
CA SER A 47 1.66 33.80 -24.82
C SER A 47 2.52 34.03 -26.06
N THR A 48 3.51 33.17 -26.30
CA THR A 48 4.52 33.39 -27.34
C THR A 48 4.47 32.34 -28.45
N GLY A 49 3.86 31.18 -28.18
CA GLY A 49 3.91 30.02 -29.08
C GLY A 49 5.29 29.35 -29.12
N GLU A 50 6.23 29.73 -28.25
CA GLU A 50 7.56 29.12 -28.23
C GLU A 50 7.52 27.68 -27.72
N ALA A 51 8.29 26.81 -28.38
CA ALA A 51 8.42 25.41 -27.99
C ALA A 51 9.07 25.26 -26.62
N LEU A 52 8.53 24.31 -25.83
CA LEU A 52 9.00 24.01 -24.49
C LEU A 52 9.70 22.65 -24.44
N VAL A 53 10.78 22.58 -23.66
CA VAL A 53 11.39 21.34 -23.21
C VAL A 53 10.70 20.91 -21.92
N VAL A 54 10.31 19.63 -21.85
CA VAL A 54 9.71 19.01 -20.65
C VAL A 54 10.69 18.00 -20.07
N GLU A 55 11.09 18.19 -18.81
CA GLU A 55 12.03 17.32 -18.11
C GLU A 55 11.58 17.07 -16.67
N PHE A 56 11.94 15.91 -16.12
CA PHE A 56 11.78 15.64 -14.69
C PHE A 56 12.96 16.21 -13.92
N GLU A 57 12.70 17.26 -13.16
CA GLU A 57 13.73 17.96 -12.38
C GLU A 57 13.34 18.02 -10.90
N LYS A 58 14.33 18.17 -10.01
CA LYS A 58 14.10 18.41 -8.59
C LYS A 58 13.06 19.53 -8.41
N MET A 59 12.04 19.27 -7.59
CA MET A 59 11.03 20.27 -7.28
C MET A 59 11.66 21.53 -6.67
N SER A 60 11.40 22.69 -7.25
CA SER A 60 11.82 23.98 -6.71
C SER A 60 10.89 25.13 -7.10
N LYS A 61 10.83 26.16 -6.26
CA LYS A 61 10.04 27.38 -6.54
C LYS A 61 10.47 28.06 -7.84
N SER A 62 11.78 28.07 -8.13
CA SER A 62 12.36 28.71 -9.33
C SER A 62 11.99 28.02 -10.65
N LYS A 63 11.54 26.76 -10.61
CA LYS A 63 11.19 25.96 -11.79
C LYS A 63 9.69 25.81 -12.02
N TYR A 64 8.88 26.36 -11.11
CA TYR A 64 7.41 26.25 -11.12
C TYR A 64 6.88 24.80 -11.20
N ASN A 65 7.67 23.83 -10.72
CA ASN A 65 7.33 22.40 -10.75
C ASN A 65 7.04 21.82 -9.35
N GLY A 66 6.95 22.66 -8.33
CA GLY A 66 6.57 22.25 -6.98
C GLY A 66 5.09 21.88 -6.92
N VAL A 67 4.78 20.86 -6.12
CA VAL A 67 3.40 20.46 -5.82
C VAL A 67 3.10 20.87 -4.38
N ASN A 68 1.97 21.54 -4.16
CA ASN A 68 1.55 21.93 -2.82
C ASN A 68 1.02 20.70 -2.07
N PRO A 69 1.60 20.32 -0.91
CA PRO A 69 1.12 19.19 -0.14
C PRO A 69 -0.33 19.32 0.33
N GLU A 70 -0.80 20.54 0.62
CA GLU A 70 -2.17 20.77 1.11
C GLU A 70 -3.22 20.44 0.04
N ASP A 71 -2.96 20.79 -1.22
CA ASP A 71 -3.85 20.50 -2.34
C ASP A 71 -3.99 18.98 -2.51
N VAL A 72 -2.86 18.26 -2.47
CA VAL A 72 -2.80 16.80 -2.59
C VAL A 72 -3.55 16.12 -1.45
N LEU A 73 -3.35 16.57 -0.21
CA LEU A 73 -4.03 16.01 0.96
C LEU A 73 -5.54 16.26 0.90
N SER A 74 -5.95 17.43 0.41
CA SER A 74 -7.36 17.80 0.26
C SER A 74 -8.05 16.96 -0.81
N GLU A 75 -7.35 16.64 -1.90
CA GLU A 75 -7.91 15.86 -3.01
C GLU A 75 -7.96 14.35 -2.72
N TYR A 76 -6.88 13.78 -2.18
CA TYR A 76 -6.72 12.32 -2.08
C TYR A 76 -6.80 11.76 -0.67
N GLY A 77 -6.70 12.61 0.36
CA GLY A 77 -6.64 12.21 1.75
C GLY A 77 -5.26 11.68 2.18
N VAL A 78 -5.00 11.80 3.49
CA VAL A 78 -3.67 11.54 4.08
C VAL A 78 -3.13 10.13 3.81
N ASP A 79 -3.95 9.10 3.90
CA ASP A 79 -3.48 7.72 3.79
C ASP A 79 -3.22 7.31 2.35
N SER A 80 -4.02 7.79 1.40
CA SER A 80 -3.77 7.59 -0.03
C SER A 80 -2.46 8.27 -0.43
N THR A 81 -2.23 9.51 0.02
CA THR A 81 -0.96 10.23 -0.19
C THR A 81 0.22 9.48 0.41
N ARG A 82 0.12 8.98 1.65
CA ARG A 82 1.16 8.16 2.28
C ARG A 82 1.47 6.91 1.45
N LEU A 83 0.46 6.17 1.03
CA LEU A 83 0.64 4.97 0.22
C LEU A 83 1.26 5.27 -1.14
N CYS A 84 0.86 6.34 -1.81
CA CYS A 84 1.51 6.80 -3.06
C CYS A 84 2.97 7.15 -2.86
N ILE A 85 3.31 7.81 -1.74
CA ILE A 85 4.69 8.13 -1.37
C ILE A 85 5.49 6.88 -1.02
N LEU A 86 4.87 5.78 -0.61
CA LEU A 86 5.60 4.58 -0.20
C LEU A 86 5.68 3.51 -1.29
N SER A 87 4.78 3.50 -2.28
CA SER A 87 4.60 2.37 -3.21
C SER A 87 5.49 2.37 -4.45
N ASN A 88 5.91 3.54 -4.94
CA ASN A 88 6.41 3.64 -6.32
C ASN A 88 7.92 3.30 -6.47
N VAL A 89 8.75 3.69 -5.50
CA VAL A 89 10.21 3.48 -5.54
C VAL A 89 10.77 3.24 -4.14
N SER A 90 11.93 2.61 -4.06
CA SER A 90 12.70 2.47 -2.80
C SER A 90 12.95 3.84 -2.17
N PRO A 91 12.97 3.97 -0.84
CA PRO A 91 13.19 5.25 -0.16
C PRO A 91 14.43 6.02 -0.63
N GLN A 92 15.49 5.30 -1.01
CA GLN A 92 16.77 5.90 -1.42
C GLN A 92 16.79 6.34 -2.89
N SER A 93 15.84 5.86 -3.70
CA SER A 93 15.76 6.17 -5.13
C SER A 93 15.12 7.52 -5.37
N GLU A 94 15.56 8.21 -6.42
CA GLU A 94 14.85 9.38 -6.92
C GLU A 94 13.44 9.00 -7.39
N ARG A 95 12.50 9.93 -7.24
CA ARG A 95 11.09 9.72 -7.60
C ARG A 95 10.63 10.78 -8.57
N ASN A 96 9.98 10.36 -9.64
CA ASN A 96 9.16 11.23 -10.46
C ASN A 96 7.75 11.29 -9.87
N TRP A 97 7.31 12.49 -9.51
CA TRP A 97 5.94 12.73 -9.04
C TRP A 97 4.96 12.51 -10.19
N SER A 98 3.94 11.70 -9.94
CA SER A 98 2.90 11.41 -10.91
C SER A 98 1.59 11.13 -10.19
N GLU A 99 0.56 11.90 -10.53
CA GLU A 99 -0.79 11.73 -10.00
C GLU A 99 -1.43 10.40 -10.46
N ILE A 100 -0.93 9.80 -11.55
CA ILE A 100 -1.42 8.52 -12.07
C ILE A 100 -1.29 7.39 -11.03
N VAL A 101 -0.30 7.49 -10.12
CA VAL A 101 -0.06 6.50 -9.07
C VAL A 101 -1.24 6.43 -8.08
N TYR A 102 -1.96 7.53 -7.87
CA TYR A 102 -3.11 7.58 -6.95
C TYR A 102 -4.23 6.65 -7.38
N LYS A 103 -4.54 6.57 -8.68
CA LYS A 103 -5.55 5.66 -9.21
C LYS A 103 -5.25 4.20 -8.86
N GLY A 104 -3.98 3.79 -8.91
CA GLY A 104 -3.55 2.44 -8.55
C GLY A 104 -3.73 2.16 -7.06
N VAL A 105 -3.36 3.11 -6.20
CA VAL A 105 -3.50 3.03 -4.74
C VAL A 105 -4.97 2.98 -4.32
N ILE A 106 -5.81 3.87 -4.86
CA ILE A 106 -7.25 3.90 -4.56
C ILE A 106 -7.93 2.61 -4.99
N ASN A 107 -7.59 2.09 -6.18
CA ASN A 107 -8.12 0.79 -6.62
C ASN A 107 -7.72 -0.36 -5.68
N TRP A 108 -6.53 -0.30 -5.10
CA TRP A 108 -6.09 -1.30 -4.13
C TRP A 108 -6.80 -1.16 -2.78
N GLN A 109 -6.96 0.06 -2.27
CA GLN A 109 -7.77 0.35 -1.08
C GLN A 109 -9.20 -0.18 -1.26
N ASN A 110 -9.82 0.07 -2.43
CA ASN A 110 -11.15 -0.44 -2.75
C ASN A 110 -11.22 -1.98 -2.73
N LYS A 111 -10.18 -2.68 -3.17
CA LYS A 111 -10.11 -4.15 -3.08
C LYS A 111 -10.08 -4.61 -1.62
N ILE A 112 -9.25 -3.98 -0.78
CA ILE A 112 -9.17 -4.32 0.66
C ILE A 112 -10.52 -4.05 1.34
N TRP A 113 -11.13 -2.90 1.06
CA TRP A 113 -12.46 -2.55 1.54
C TRP A 113 -13.52 -3.59 1.14
N THR A 114 -13.42 -4.10 -0.09
CA THR A 114 -14.31 -5.16 -0.59
C THR A 114 -14.14 -6.47 0.20
N LEU A 115 -12.91 -6.85 0.58
CA LEU A 115 -12.68 -8.04 1.42
C LEU A 115 -13.38 -7.91 2.77
N VAL A 116 -13.21 -6.77 3.44
CA VAL A 116 -13.84 -6.52 4.76
C VAL A 116 -15.36 -6.41 4.66
N THR A 117 -15.89 -5.75 3.62
CA THR A 117 -17.35 -5.67 3.44
C THR A 117 -17.98 -7.00 3.06
N ASN A 118 -17.27 -7.87 2.33
CA ASN A 118 -17.76 -9.21 2.01
C ASN A 118 -17.88 -10.09 3.26
N ILE A 119 -16.86 -10.11 4.13
CA ILE A 119 -16.93 -10.89 5.38
C ILE A 119 -18.03 -10.35 6.31
N ARG A 120 -18.24 -9.03 6.38
CA ARG A 120 -19.37 -8.47 7.11
C ARG A 120 -20.72 -8.96 6.60
N LYS A 121 -20.93 -8.91 5.28
CA LYS A 121 -22.15 -9.43 4.65
C LYS A 121 -22.34 -10.92 4.89
N TYR A 122 -21.27 -11.70 4.88
CA TYR A 122 -21.30 -13.14 5.18
C TYR A 122 -21.87 -13.42 6.58
N HIS A 123 -21.43 -12.67 7.59
CA HIS A 123 -21.93 -12.80 8.96
C HIS A 123 -23.36 -12.26 9.14
N GLU A 124 -23.73 -11.17 8.46
CA GLU A 124 -25.08 -10.59 8.54
C GLU A 124 -26.17 -11.50 7.95
N THR A 125 -25.87 -12.27 6.88
CA THR A 125 -26.87 -13.13 6.22
C THR A 125 -26.95 -14.55 6.79
N ASN A 126 -26.40 -14.80 7.99
CA ASN A 126 -26.42 -16.10 8.68
C ASN A 126 -25.88 -17.27 7.82
N SER A 127 -24.79 -17.05 7.07
CA SER A 127 -24.02 -18.04 6.27
C SER A 127 -24.78 -18.89 5.24
N SER A 128 -26.11 -18.92 5.28
CA SER A 128 -26.97 -19.88 4.58
C SER A 128 -27.09 -19.56 3.10
N SER A 129 -26.98 -18.28 2.74
CA SER A 129 -26.98 -17.80 1.36
C SER A 129 -25.61 -17.86 0.67
N TRP A 130 -24.52 -18.01 1.43
CA TRP A 130 -23.14 -18.06 0.90
C TRP A 130 -22.62 -19.50 0.73
N GLN A 131 -23.48 -20.50 0.98
CA GLN A 131 -23.28 -21.89 0.56
C GLN A 131 -23.50 -22.10 -0.96
N GLU A 132 -23.38 -21.05 -1.78
CA GLU A 132 -23.30 -21.20 -3.24
C GLU A 132 -21.91 -21.73 -3.61
N GLY A 133 -21.75 -23.04 -3.44
CA GLY A 133 -20.57 -23.81 -3.81
C GLY A 133 -20.46 -25.02 -2.92
N ASN A 134 -20.57 -26.22 -3.51
CA ASN A 134 -20.34 -27.51 -2.86
C ASN A 134 -18.86 -27.66 -2.45
N ILE A 135 -18.39 -26.87 -1.48
CA ILE A 135 -17.08 -27.05 -0.87
C ILE A 135 -17.21 -28.17 0.15
N THR A 136 -16.44 -29.23 -0.03
CA THR A 136 -16.42 -30.34 0.93
C THR A 136 -15.63 -29.94 2.18
N GLU A 137 -15.82 -30.66 3.29
CA GLU A 137 -15.04 -30.45 4.51
C GLU A 137 -13.52 -30.58 4.27
N LYS A 138 -13.14 -31.49 3.37
CA LYS A 138 -11.75 -31.64 2.92
C LYS A 138 -11.25 -30.40 2.19
N ASP A 139 -12.04 -29.87 1.26
CA ASP A 139 -11.67 -28.65 0.52
C ASP A 139 -11.52 -27.45 1.46
N LEU A 140 -12.38 -27.31 2.47
CA LEU A 140 -12.24 -26.27 3.50
C LEU A 140 -10.91 -26.40 4.25
N THR A 141 -10.58 -27.61 4.71
CA THR A 141 -9.32 -27.87 5.42
C THR A 141 -8.10 -27.55 4.56
N ASP A 142 -8.14 -27.91 3.27
CA ASP A 142 -7.07 -27.61 2.32
C ASP A 142 -6.94 -26.10 2.07
N TRP A 143 -8.05 -25.36 2.02
CA TRP A 143 -8.06 -23.90 1.92
C TRP A 143 -7.52 -23.21 3.17
N GLU A 144 -7.93 -23.63 4.38
CA GLU A 144 -7.41 -23.09 5.63
C GLU A 144 -5.89 -23.22 5.69
N LYS A 145 -5.36 -24.39 5.33
CA LYS A 145 -3.92 -24.64 5.25
C LYS A 145 -3.24 -23.71 4.25
N GLN A 146 -3.79 -23.55 3.04
CA GLN A 146 -3.24 -22.65 2.02
C GLN A 146 -3.27 -21.18 2.47
N ILE A 147 -4.32 -20.77 3.19
CA ILE A 147 -4.43 -19.43 3.77
C ILE A 147 -3.34 -19.20 4.79
N ASP A 148 -3.14 -20.13 5.73
CA ASP A 148 -2.09 -20.02 6.76
C ASP A 148 -0.68 -20.04 6.15
N GLU A 149 -0.42 -20.91 5.16
CA GLU A 149 0.86 -20.94 4.43
C GLU A 149 1.14 -19.62 3.70
N THR A 150 0.13 -19.09 2.98
CA THR A 150 0.27 -17.82 2.24
C THR A 150 0.43 -16.65 3.19
N ARG A 151 -0.36 -16.60 4.27
CA ARG A 151 -0.26 -15.62 5.35
C ARG A 151 1.15 -15.59 5.93
N ASN A 152 1.70 -16.73 6.34
CA ASN A 152 3.05 -16.81 6.91
C ASN A 152 4.11 -16.39 5.90
N HIS A 153 3.99 -16.78 4.62
CA HIS A 153 4.90 -16.33 3.58
C HIS A 153 4.90 -14.81 3.44
N ILE A 154 3.73 -14.19 3.42
CA ILE A 154 3.58 -12.74 3.30
C ILE A 154 4.13 -12.03 4.53
N ILE A 155 3.80 -12.49 5.75
CA ILE A 155 4.33 -11.91 6.99
C ILE A 155 5.86 -11.95 6.96
N ASN A 156 6.47 -13.10 6.63
CA ASN A 156 7.93 -13.23 6.59
C ASN A 156 8.55 -12.23 5.63
N LYS A 157 8.02 -12.15 4.40
CA LYS A 157 8.56 -11.25 3.38
C LYS A 157 8.36 -9.79 3.73
N VAL A 158 7.16 -9.40 4.17
CA VAL A 158 6.86 -8.01 4.55
C VAL A 158 7.69 -7.59 5.75
N THR A 159 7.81 -8.43 6.78
CA THR A 159 8.67 -8.18 7.95
C THR A 159 10.13 -7.95 7.52
N HIS A 160 10.66 -8.78 6.63
CA HIS A 160 12.01 -8.61 6.10
C HIS A 160 12.19 -7.26 5.36
N GLU A 161 11.19 -6.81 4.59
CA GLU A 161 11.28 -5.51 3.92
C GLU A 161 11.23 -4.33 4.91
N PHE A 162 10.53 -4.47 6.04
CA PHE A 162 10.48 -3.42 7.08
C PHE A 162 11.74 -3.40 7.95
N ASP A 163 12.22 -4.55 8.39
CA ASP A 163 13.28 -4.65 9.41
C ASP A 163 14.70 -4.70 8.81
N ASN A 164 14.87 -5.27 7.61
CA ASN A 164 16.20 -5.53 7.05
C ASN A 164 16.55 -4.64 5.86
N THR A 165 15.64 -4.49 4.89
CA THR A 165 15.95 -3.79 3.63
C THR A 165 15.43 -2.36 3.59
N PHE A 166 14.42 -2.03 4.41
CA PHE A 166 13.65 -0.79 4.35
C PHE A 166 12.98 -0.53 2.98
N HIS A 167 12.78 -1.57 2.15
CA HIS A 167 12.09 -1.46 0.86
C HIS A 167 10.57 -1.53 1.03
N ILE A 168 9.98 -0.47 1.58
CA ILE A 168 8.54 -0.38 1.84
C ILE A 168 7.71 -0.52 0.55
N ASN A 169 8.23 -0.07 -0.59
CA ASN A 169 7.60 -0.28 -1.90
C ASN A 169 7.45 -1.77 -2.24
N ALA A 170 8.46 -2.59 -1.91
CA ALA A 170 8.40 -4.04 -2.09
C ALA A 170 7.39 -4.68 -1.12
N ALA A 171 7.32 -4.21 0.13
CA ALA A 171 6.28 -4.64 1.08
C ALA A 171 4.87 -4.37 0.53
N ILE A 172 4.60 -3.16 0.03
CA ILE A 172 3.30 -2.80 -0.56
C ILE A 172 2.97 -3.69 -1.76
N SER A 173 3.94 -3.94 -2.64
CA SER A 173 3.75 -4.83 -3.80
C SER A 173 3.37 -6.27 -3.39
N ARG A 174 4.00 -6.79 -2.33
CA ARG A 174 3.65 -8.10 -1.74
C ARG A 174 2.23 -8.09 -1.18
N LEU A 175 1.83 -7.04 -0.46
CA LEU A 175 0.46 -6.90 0.06
C LEU A 175 -0.58 -6.73 -1.04
N HIS A 176 -0.26 -6.05 -2.15
CA HIS A 176 -1.11 -6.00 -3.35
C HIS A 176 -1.41 -7.40 -3.90
N THR A 177 -0.36 -8.22 -3.99
CA THR A 177 -0.48 -9.61 -4.45
C THR A 177 -1.31 -10.42 -3.47
N TYR A 178 -1.08 -10.23 -2.17
CA TYR A 178 -1.82 -10.92 -1.12
C TYR A 178 -3.31 -10.58 -1.11
N VAL A 179 -3.67 -9.30 -1.21
CA VAL A 179 -5.07 -8.85 -1.32
C VAL A 179 -5.75 -9.45 -2.54
N SER A 180 -5.06 -9.49 -3.68
CA SER A 180 -5.60 -10.09 -4.91
C SER A 180 -5.76 -11.60 -4.79
N TRP A 181 -4.94 -12.27 -3.98
CA TRP A 181 -5.06 -13.69 -3.68
C TRP A 181 -6.21 -13.98 -2.71
N LEU A 182 -6.34 -13.20 -1.63
CA LEU A 182 -7.44 -13.30 -0.66
C LEU A 182 -8.81 -13.10 -1.32
N GLY A 183 -8.89 -12.22 -2.33
CA GLY A 183 -10.12 -12.02 -3.12
C GLY A 183 -10.51 -13.21 -4.00
N LYS A 184 -9.63 -14.21 -4.18
CA LYS A 184 -9.91 -15.45 -4.92
C LYS A 184 -10.26 -16.62 -4.00
N VAL A 185 -10.12 -16.47 -2.69
CA VAL A 185 -10.54 -17.50 -1.72
C VAL A 185 -12.05 -17.72 -1.87
N PRO A 186 -12.52 -18.96 -2.03
CA PRO A 186 -13.94 -19.24 -2.19
C PRO A 186 -14.77 -18.78 -0.99
N ALA A 187 -16.00 -18.35 -1.22
CA ALA A 187 -16.87 -17.81 -0.18
C ALA A 187 -17.01 -18.72 1.06
N GLY A 188 -17.16 -20.03 0.86
CA GLY A 188 -17.26 -20.97 1.98
C GLY A 188 -16.00 -21.02 2.86
N ALA A 189 -14.82 -20.71 2.31
CA ALA A 189 -13.57 -20.61 3.06
C ALA A 189 -13.32 -19.21 3.66
N GLN A 190 -14.03 -18.17 3.22
CA GLN A 190 -13.88 -16.81 3.77
C GLN A 190 -14.44 -16.67 5.20
N GLY A 191 -15.36 -17.56 5.61
CA GLY A 191 -15.89 -17.61 6.98
C GLY A 191 -15.02 -18.37 7.97
N THR A 192 -13.84 -18.86 7.55
CA THR A 192 -12.95 -19.66 8.39
C THR A 192 -12.13 -18.81 9.34
N LYS A 193 -11.66 -19.42 10.43
CA LYS A 193 -10.72 -18.79 11.36
C LYS A 193 -9.43 -18.34 10.67
N ALA A 194 -8.92 -19.15 9.74
CA ALA A 194 -7.71 -18.85 8.98
C ALA A 194 -7.88 -17.56 8.16
N TYR A 195 -9.03 -17.40 7.48
CA TYR A 195 -9.31 -16.20 6.70
C TYR A 195 -9.48 -14.95 7.56
N GLU A 196 -10.24 -15.03 8.65
CA GLU A 196 -10.41 -13.89 9.58
C GLU A 196 -9.07 -13.44 10.15
N ARG A 197 -8.22 -14.38 10.57
CA ARG A 197 -6.86 -14.11 11.05
C ARG A 197 -6.00 -13.46 9.97
N ALA A 198 -5.98 -14.02 8.77
CA ALA A 198 -5.23 -13.51 7.62
C ALA A 198 -5.63 -12.07 7.27
N LEU A 199 -6.93 -11.76 7.30
CA LEU A 199 -7.44 -10.42 7.04
C LEU A 199 -7.08 -9.44 8.17
N GLY A 200 -7.16 -9.87 9.43
CA GLY A 200 -6.70 -9.09 10.57
C GLY A 200 -5.21 -8.72 10.47
N ASP A 201 -4.35 -9.70 10.22
CA ASP A 201 -2.90 -9.48 10.06
C ASP A 201 -2.57 -8.58 8.87
N LEU A 202 -3.29 -8.71 7.76
CA LEU A 202 -3.20 -7.78 6.62
C LEU A 202 -3.48 -6.34 7.05
N ILE A 203 -4.55 -6.12 7.82
CA ILE A 203 -4.94 -4.79 8.31
C ILE A 203 -3.88 -4.23 9.27
N VAL A 204 -3.31 -5.06 10.16
CA VAL A 204 -2.20 -4.65 11.05
C VAL A 204 -0.98 -4.21 10.23
N MET A 205 -0.57 -4.99 9.22
CA MET A 205 0.56 -4.63 8.35
C MET A 205 0.31 -3.33 7.56
N ILE A 206 -0.92 -3.10 7.10
CA ILE A 206 -1.31 -1.86 6.42
C ILE A 206 -1.27 -0.66 7.38
N GLY A 207 -1.60 -0.86 8.67
CA GLY A 207 -1.68 0.20 9.68
C GLY A 207 -0.41 1.03 9.83
N VAL A 208 0.77 0.46 9.56
CA VAL A 208 2.04 1.20 9.55
C VAL A 208 2.07 2.28 8.45
N MET A 209 1.44 2.00 7.31
CA MET A 209 1.50 2.85 6.12
C MET A 209 0.25 3.72 5.95
N ALA A 210 -0.93 3.21 6.29
CA ALA A 210 -2.24 3.87 6.17
C ALA A 210 -3.06 3.66 7.47
N PRO A 211 -2.71 4.36 8.56
CA PRO A 211 -3.26 4.10 9.89
C PRO A 211 -4.76 4.41 10.03
N HIS A 212 -5.27 5.44 9.34
CA HIS A 212 -6.67 5.84 9.43
C HIS A 212 -7.56 4.83 8.68
N PHE A 213 -7.15 4.47 7.46
CA PHE A 213 -7.80 3.46 6.65
C PHE A 213 -7.78 2.10 7.32
N ALA A 214 -6.63 1.69 7.89
CA ALA A 214 -6.53 0.46 8.65
C ALA A 214 -7.44 0.46 9.89
N SER A 215 -7.57 1.59 10.59
CA SER A 215 -8.45 1.69 11.77
C SER A 215 -9.93 1.51 11.41
N GLU A 216 -10.36 2.07 10.28
CA GLU A 216 -11.74 1.89 9.78
C GLU A 216 -12.00 0.43 9.38
N LEU A 217 -11.08 -0.18 8.61
CA LEU A 217 -11.15 -1.59 8.23
C LEU A 217 -11.18 -2.50 9.46
N TRP A 218 -10.33 -2.20 10.45
CA TRP A 218 -10.25 -2.96 11.69
C TRP A 218 -11.55 -2.94 12.46
N THR A 219 -12.18 -1.76 12.59
CA THR A 219 -13.49 -1.62 13.25
C THR A 219 -14.54 -2.46 12.52
N GLY A 220 -14.60 -2.35 11.19
CA GLY A 220 -15.54 -3.14 10.40
C GLY A 220 -15.33 -4.65 10.50
N LEU A 221 -14.09 -5.12 10.63
CA LEU A 221 -13.80 -6.54 10.85
C LEU A 221 -14.10 -6.97 12.29
N ALA A 222 -13.68 -6.18 13.27
CA ALA A 222 -13.85 -6.47 14.70
C ALA A 222 -15.34 -6.60 15.10
N ASP A 223 -16.22 -5.82 14.47
CA ASP A 223 -17.68 -5.86 14.69
C ASP A 223 -18.30 -7.22 14.35
N VAL A 224 -17.72 -7.96 13.40
CA VAL A 224 -18.22 -9.25 12.93
C VAL A 224 -17.32 -10.42 13.26
N ALA A 225 -16.14 -10.15 13.85
CA ALA A 225 -15.17 -11.17 14.17
C ALA A 225 -15.75 -12.17 15.17
N THR A 226 -15.60 -13.46 14.84
CA THR A 226 -16.14 -14.56 15.63
C THR A 226 -15.06 -15.35 16.35
N PHE A 227 -13.82 -15.30 15.87
CA PHE A 227 -12.70 -16.03 16.44
C PHE A 227 -11.81 -15.10 17.27
N GLN A 228 -11.30 -15.62 18.38
CA GLN A 228 -10.34 -14.88 19.21
C GLN A 228 -8.93 -14.97 18.62
N THR A 229 -8.74 -14.39 17.43
CA THR A 229 -7.45 -14.35 16.70
C THR A 229 -6.63 -13.11 17.05
N HIS A 230 -7.30 -12.02 17.42
CA HIS A 230 -6.69 -10.75 17.81
C HIS A 230 -7.39 -10.18 19.06
N ASP A 231 -6.80 -9.12 19.65
CA ASP A 231 -7.52 -8.32 20.65
C ASP A 231 -8.44 -7.32 19.94
N TRP A 232 -9.61 -7.80 19.50
CA TRP A 232 -10.58 -7.02 18.73
C TRP A 232 -11.10 -5.77 19.45
N LYS A 233 -10.95 -5.68 20.77
CA LYS A 233 -11.35 -4.50 21.55
C LYS A 233 -10.30 -3.39 21.52
N SER A 234 -9.06 -3.72 21.17
CA SER A 234 -7.97 -2.77 21.08
C SER A 234 -7.85 -2.22 19.66
N SER A 235 -7.33 -0.99 19.56
CA SER A 235 -7.05 -0.35 18.27
C SER A 235 -6.07 -1.20 17.45
N VAL A 236 -6.22 -1.19 16.13
CA VAL A 236 -5.26 -1.81 15.18
C VAL A 236 -3.82 -1.38 15.46
N LEU A 237 -3.60 -0.12 15.86
CA LEU A 237 -2.26 0.43 16.10
C LEU A 237 -1.61 -0.11 17.37
N ASN A 238 -2.42 -0.69 18.27
CA ASN A 238 -1.95 -1.34 19.49
C ASN A 238 -1.80 -2.85 19.33
N GLN A 239 -2.16 -3.40 18.16
CA GLN A 239 -1.96 -4.83 17.90
C GLN A 239 -0.46 -5.11 17.77
N PRO A 240 0.01 -6.26 18.29
CA PRO A 240 1.37 -6.69 18.02
C PRO A 240 1.54 -6.96 16.52
N TRP A 241 2.75 -6.77 16.02
CA TRP A 241 3.08 -7.18 14.66
C TRP A 241 2.80 -8.67 14.45
N PRO A 242 2.24 -9.08 13.29
CA PRO A 242 1.92 -10.47 13.01
C PRO A 242 3.13 -11.39 13.16
N LYS A 243 2.91 -12.54 13.79
CA LYS A 243 3.95 -13.57 13.98
C LYS A 243 3.73 -14.75 13.04
N LEU A 244 4.85 -15.35 12.63
CA LEU A 244 4.86 -16.63 11.95
C LEU A 244 4.40 -17.74 12.90
N ASP A 245 3.68 -18.71 12.35
CA ASP A 245 3.30 -19.91 13.08
C ASP A 245 4.54 -20.80 13.33
N GLN A 246 4.60 -21.44 14.50
CA GLN A 246 5.77 -22.23 14.91
C GLN A 246 6.07 -23.38 13.95
N ASP A 247 5.03 -23.97 13.36
CA ASP A 247 5.14 -25.13 12.46
C ASP A 247 5.34 -24.71 10.99
N PHE A 248 5.46 -23.41 10.71
CA PHE A 248 5.66 -22.92 9.35
C PHE A 248 7.09 -23.22 8.87
N LEU A 249 7.22 -24.23 8.03
CA LEU A 249 8.47 -24.57 7.36
C LEU A 249 8.71 -23.58 6.22
N MET A 250 9.65 -22.65 6.41
CA MET A 250 10.08 -21.80 5.30
C MET A 250 10.66 -22.67 4.18
N PRO A 251 10.16 -22.58 2.94
CA PRO A 251 10.81 -23.25 1.82
C PRO A 251 12.22 -22.66 1.68
N LEU A 252 13.23 -23.53 1.76
CA LEU A 252 14.63 -23.18 1.52
C LEU A 252 14.79 -22.79 0.04
N THR A 253 14.50 -21.54 -0.30
CA THR A 253 14.87 -21.00 -1.62
C THR A 253 16.36 -20.67 -1.59
N TYR A 254 17.19 -21.60 -2.05
CA TYR A 254 18.55 -21.29 -2.48
C TYR A 254 18.43 -20.50 -3.78
N SER A 255 18.67 -19.19 -3.71
CA SER A 255 18.93 -18.41 -4.91
C SER A 255 20.33 -18.79 -5.40
N VAL A 256 20.39 -19.60 -6.45
CA VAL A 256 21.63 -19.85 -7.22
C VAL A 256 21.89 -18.66 -8.14
#